data_AF-A0A3C1SD21-F1
#
_entry.id   AF-A0A3C1SD21-F1
#
_cell.length_a   1.000
_cell.length_b   1.000
_cell.length_c   1.000
_cell.angle_alpha   90.00
_cell.angle_beta   90.00
_cell.angle_gamma   90.00
#
_symmetry.space_group_name_H-M   'P 1'
#
loop_
_entity.id
_entity.type
_entity.pdbx_description
1 polymer ?
#
loop_
_entity_poly.entity_id
_entity_poly.type
_entity_poly.pdbx_seq_one_letter_code
_entity_poly.pdbx_strand_id
1 'polypeptide(L)'
;MARLVREFNNINYISTLTLTSLQFSTDPGNAVMNTVLLDGTTIKIDGDILTDGVKKFELKYYDSFDFSGAPPQPYLLSPPAAPSAVKIIDIELTLIGANNSDAIFKDRVVLRNLLN
;
A
#
# COMPACT_ATOMS: atom_id res chain seq x y z
N MET A 1 5.31 10.15 2.45
CA MET A 1 4.21 9.38 3.07
C MET A 1 2.82 9.98 2.82
N ALA A 2 2.58 11.28 3.08
CA ALA A 2 1.25 11.90 2.99
C ALA A 2 0.48 11.66 1.67
N ARG A 3 1.14 11.70 0.51
CA ARG A 3 0.47 11.42 -0.78
C ARG A 3 0.02 9.97 -0.89
N LEU A 4 0.85 8.96 -0.54
CA LEU A 4 0.43 7.54 -0.56
C LEU A 4 -0.82 7.33 0.29
N VAL A 5 -0.78 7.84 1.52
CA VAL A 5 -1.89 7.72 2.48
C VAL A 5 -3.15 8.38 1.92
N ARG A 6 -3.03 9.57 1.31
CA ARG A 6 -4.16 10.25 0.66
C ARG A 6 -4.73 9.44 -0.50
N GLU A 7 -3.90 8.94 -1.40
CA GLU A 7 -4.40 8.15 -2.54
C GLU A 7 -5.06 6.85 -2.05
N PHE A 8 -4.45 6.16 -1.08
CA PHE A 8 -4.95 4.89 -0.56
C PHE A 8 -6.27 5.04 0.20
N ASN A 9 -6.47 6.15 0.92
CA ASN A 9 -7.74 6.44 1.58
C ASN A 9 -8.91 6.61 0.59
N ASN A 10 -8.61 6.90 -0.68
CA ASN A 10 -9.61 7.13 -1.73
C ASN A 10 -9.74 5.92 -2.68
N ILE A 11 -9.15 4.78 -2.35
CA ILE A 11 -9.28 3.57 -3.17
C ILE A 11 -10.73 3.10 -3.18
N ASN A 12 -11.25 2.91 -4.39
CA ASN A 12 -12.55 2.29 -4.67
C ASN A 12 -12.40 0.87 -5.25
N TYR A 13 -11.24 0.53 -5.82
CA TYR A 13 -10.99 -0.80 -6.36
C TYR A 13 -9.51 -1.16 -6.35
N ILE A 14 -9.21 -2.45 -6.18
CA ILE A 14 -7.86 -3.02 -6.23
C ILE A 14 -7.87 -4.17 -7.23
N SER A 15 -6.87 -4.20 -8.10
CA SER A 15 -6.72 -5.24 -9.14
C SER A 15 -5.52 -6.16 -8.86
N THR A 16 -4.39 -5.57 -8.51
CA THR A 16 -3.13 -6.28 -8.28
C THR A 16 -2.51 -5.77 -6.99
N LEU A 17 -2.04 -6.68 -6.16
CA LEU A 17 -1.39 -6.36 -4.89
C LEU A 17 -0.16 -7.24 -4.68
N THR A 18 0.90 -6.64 -4.19
CA THR A 18 2.16 -7.30 -3.79
C THR A 18 2.73 -6.53 -2.59
N LEU A 19 3.82 -7.03 -2.00
CA LEU A 19 4.48 -6.34 -0.89
C LEU A 19 5.10 -4.99 -1.27
N THR A 20 5.34 -4.72 -2.56
CA THR A 20 6.05 -3.51 -3.02
C THR A 20 5.33 -2.76 -4.14
N SER A 21 4.13 -3.22 -4.50
CA SER A 21 3.31 -2.64 -5.56
C SER A 21 1.82 -2.84 -5.28
N LEU A 22 1.03 -1.84 -5.66
CA LEU A 22 -0.43 -1.84 -5.58
C LEU A 22 -1.00 -1.16 -6.82
N GLN A 23 -1.90 -1.86 -7.51
CA GLN A 23 -2.67 -1.33 -8.62
C GLN A 23 -4.13 -1.12 -8.20
N PHE A 24 -4.59 0.13 -8.24
CA PHE A 24 -5.86 0.56 -7.66
C PHE A 24 -6.57 1.61 -8.51
N SER A 25 -7.88 1.75 -8.35
CA SER A 25 -8.65 2.88 -8.87
C SER A 25 -9.20 3.72 -7.71
N THR A 26 -9.19 5.03 -7.88
CA THR A 26 -9.93 5.98 -7.04
C THR A 26 -11.25 6.41 -7.68
N ASP A 27 -11.52 6.01 -8.93
CA ASP A 27 -12.80 6.18 -9.60
C ASP A 27 -13.74 5.00 -9.24
N PRO A 28 -14.97 5.26 -8.77
CA PRO A 28 -15.99 4.23 -8.55
C PRO A 28 -16.30 3.35 -9.77
N GLY A 29 -16.06 3.84 -10.99
CA GLY A 29 -16.25 3.08 -12.24
C GLY A 29 -15.06 2.22 -12.65
N ASN A 30 -13.94 2.28 -11.90
CA ASN A 30 -12.69 1.57 -12.21
C ASN A 30 -12.10 1.87 -13.59
N ALA A 31 -12.45 3.02 -14.17
CA ALA A 31 -12.06 3.38 -15.53
C ALA A 31 -10.56 3.73 -15.64
N VAL A 32 -9.95 4.19 -14.55
CA VAL A 32 -8.54 4.60 -14.50
C VAL A 32 -7.82 3.83 -13.40
N MET A 33 -6.80 3.08 -13.79
CA MET A 33 -5.96 2.33 -12.87
C MET A 33 -4.69 3.11 -12.59
N ASN A 34 -4.47 3.40 -11.31
CA ASN A 34 -3.22 3.94 -10.80
C ASN A 34 -2.34 2.80 -10.28
N THR A 35 -1.02 2.97 -10.34
CA THR A 35 -0.04 1.99 -9.88
C THR A 35 0.98 2.68 -8.99
N VAL A 36 1.03 2.25 -7.72
CA VAL A 36 2.16 2.53 -6.84
C VAL A 36 3.14 1.37 -6.94
N LEU A 37 4.42 1.65 -7.16
CA LEU A 37 5.47 0.64 -7.34
C LEU A 37 6.79 1.13 -6.73
N LEU A 38 7.48 0.25 -6.01
CA LEU A 38 8.92 0.40 -5.76
C LEU A 38 9.71 -0.08 -6.98
N ASP A 39 10.39 0.85 -7.64
CA ASP A 39 11.31 0.61 -8.75
C ASP A 39 12.74 0.95 -8.32
N GLY A 40 13.53 -0.09 -8.05
CA GLY A 40 14.84 0.04 -7.42
C GLY A 40 14.73 0.70 -6.04
N THR A 41 15.29 1.90 -5.90
CA THR A 41 15.28 2.71 -4.66
C THR A 41 14.27 3.87 -4.72
N THR A 42 13.34 3.84 -5.68
CA THR A 42 12.39 4.93 -5.90
C THR A 42 10.96 4.40 -5.85
N ILE A 43 10.09 5.02 -5.07
CA ILE A 43 8.65 4.77 -5.15
C ILE A 43 8.07 5.69 -6.21
N LYS A 44 7.31 5.11 -7.13
CA LYS A 44 6.59 5.81 -8.18
C LYS A 44 5.08 5.65 -8.02
N ILE A 45 4.33 6.63 -8.48
CA ILE A 45 2.90 6.53 -8.73
C ILE A 45 2.64 6.90 -10.19
N ASP A 46 2.13 5.96 -10.98
CA ASP A 46 1.86 6.15 -12.42
C ASP A 46 3.08 6.62 -13.23
N GLY A 47 4.26 6.17 -12.81
CA GLY A 47 5.54 6.56 -13.40
C GLY A 47 6.16 7.82 -12.79
N ASP A 48 5.39 8.65 -12.09
CA ASP A 48 5.89 9.84 -11.41
C ASP A 48 6.65 9.45 -10.13
N ILE A 49 7.84 10.03 -9.95
CA ILE A 49 8.63 9.82 -8.75
C ILE A 49 7.93 10.47 -7.56
N LEU A 50 7.66 9.66 -6.53
CA LEU A 50 7.07 10.12 -5.29
C LEU A 50 8.12 10.34 -4.20
N THR A 51 9.07 9.42 -4.09
CA THR A 51 10.22 9.52 -3.18
C THR A 51 11.35 8.65 -3.70
N ASP A 52 12.57 9.13 -3.55
CA ASP A 52 13.82 8.41 -3.83
C ASP A 52 14.50 7.99 -2.51
N GLY A 53 15.68 7.38 -2.62
CA GLY A 53 16.48 6.98 -1.45
C GLY A 53 15.81 5.91 -0.58
N VAL A 54 14.92 5.12 -1.16
CA VAL A 54 14.15 4.11 -0.43
C VAL A 54 15.02 2.90 -0.17
N LYS A 55 15.23 2.61 1.12
CA LYS A 55 15.88 1.39 1.60
C LYS A 55 14.89 0.22 1.69
N LYS A 56 13.67 0.50 2.11
CA LYS A 56 12.59 -0.49 2.25
C LYS A 56 11.24 0.17 1.97
N PHE A 57 10.40 -0.51 1.19
CA PHE A 57 8.98 -0.21 1.06
C PHE A 57 8.23 -1.52 1.19
N GLU A 58 7.26 -1.60 2.11
CA GLU A 58 6.48 -2.79 2.35
C GLU A 58 5.00 -2.42 2.56
N LEU A 59 4.13 -3.14 1.85
CA LEU A 59 2.68 -3.06 1.95
C LEU A 59 2.17 -4.38 2.52
N LYS A 60 1.46 -4.31 3.65
CA LYS A 60 0.77 -5.46 4.25
C LYS A 60 -0.72 -5.23 4.17
N TYR A 61 -1.44 -6.25 3.73
CA TYR A 61 -2.87 -6.17 3.50
C TYR A 61 -3.60 -7.05 4.50
N TYR A 62 -4.79 -6.64 4.92
CA TYR A 62 -5.62 -7.41 5.84
C TYR A 62 -7.06 -7.42 5.35
N ASP A 63 -7.75 -8.55 5.49
CA ASP A 63 -9.15 -8.76 5.08
C ASP A 63 -10.16 -8.52 6.21
N SER A 64 -9.67 -8.37 7.43
CA SER A 64 -10.47 -8.29 8.64
C SER A 64 -9.89 -7.29 9.62
N PHE A 65 -10.79 -6.67 10.38
CA PHE A 65 -10.44 -5.83 11.52
C PHE A 65 -10.33 -6.72 12.76
N ASP A 66 -9.26 -7.51 12.88
CA ASP A 66 -9.11 -8.31 14.09
C ASP A 66 -8.69 -7.41 15.26
N PHE A 67 -9.64 -7.17 16.17
CA PHE A 67 -9.44 -6.44 17.43
C PHE A 67 -9.09 -7.38 18.60
N SER A 68 -8.86 -8.68 18.34
CA SER A 68 -8.61 -9.69 19.39
C SER A 68 -7.28 -9.52 20.14
N GLY A 69 -6.45 -8.53 19.79
CA GLY A 69 -5.17 -8.24 20.43
C GLY A 69 -3.99 -9.07 19.92
N ALA A 70 -4.24 -10.09 19.10
CA ALA A 70 -3.20 -10.72 18.29
C ALA A 70 -2.97 -9.88 17.02
N PRO A 71 -1.72 -9.70 16.55
CA PRO A 71 -1.49 -9.03 15.28
C PRO A 71 -2.14 -9.86 14.18
N PRO A 72 -3.09 -9.31 13.41
CA PRO A 72 -3.69 -10.06 12.30
C PRO A 72 -2.58 -10.53 11.38
N GLN A 73 -2.71 -11.75 10.84
CA GLN A 73 -1.77 -12.23 9.83
C GLN A 73 -2.02 -11.46 8.52
N PRO A 74 -0.98 -10.99 7.81
CA PRO A 74 -1.18 -10.35 6.52
C PRO A 74 -1.93 -11.30 5.57
N TYR A 75 -3.00 -10.79 4.98
CA TYR A 75 -3.86 -11.46 3.98
C TYR A 75 -3.06 -11.99 2.79
N LEU A 76 -1.87 -11.44 2.55
CA LEU A 76 -1.00 -11.82 1.44
C LEU A 76 -0.14 -13.07 1.64
N LEU A 77 -0.23 -13.78 2.77
CA LEU A 77 0.64 -14.94 3.01
C LEU A 77 0.20 -16.25 2.33
N SER A 78 -0.91 -16.26 1.57
CA SER A 78 -1.31 -17.43 0.76
C SER A 78 -2.02 -17.03 -0.54
N PRO A 79 -1.39 -17.21 -1.72
CA PRO A 79 -2.03 -16.95 -3.01
C PRO A 79 -3.15 -17.94 -3.36
N PRO A 80 -4.17 -17.51 -4.14
CA PRO A 80 -4.44 -16.13 -4.56
C PRO A 80 -5.29 -15.41 -3.51
N ALA A 81 -4.71 -14.43 -2.82
CA ALA A 81 -5.47 -13.52 -1.98
C ALA A 81 -6.37 -12.67 -2.90
N ALA A 82 -7.69 -12.71 -2.71
CA ALA A 82 -8.63 -11.97 -3.56
C ALA A 82 -8.54 -10.46 -3.27
N PRO A 83 -8.17 -9.61 -4.25
CA PRO A 83 -7.99 -8.17 -4.01
C PRO A 83 -9.20 -7.45 -3.44
N SER A 84 -10.42 -7.92 -3.75
CA SER A 84 -11.68 -7.40 -3.23
C SER A 84 -11.91 -7.63 -1.72
N ALA A 85 -11.16 -8.56 -1.11
CA ALA A 85 -11.29 -8.84 0.31
C ALA A 85 -10.51 -7.83 1.19
N VAL A 86 -9.57 -7.07 0.62
CA VAL A 86 -8.72 -6.16 1.40
C VAL A 86 -9.55 -5.07 2.09
N LYS A 87 -9.33 -4.89 3.39
CA LYS A 87 -9.95 -3.85 4.23
C LYS A 87 -8.93 -2.88 4.82
N ILE A 88 -7.67 -3.31 4.99
CA ILE A 88 -6.62 -2.49 5.59
C ILE A 88 -5.34 -2.64 4.79
N ILE A 89 -4.61 -1.54 4.64
CA ILE A 89 -3.25 -1.50 4.10
C ILE A 89 -2.33 -0.86 5.15
N ASP A 90 -1.38 -1.62 5.66
CA ASP A 90 -0.26 -1.10 6.42
C ASP A 90 0.89 -0.77 5.46
N ILE A 91 1.45 0.43 5.63
CA ILE A 91 2.53 0.97 4.82
C ILE A 91 3.75 1.12 5.73
N GLU A 92 4.85 0.50 5.37
CA GLU A 92 6.16 0.74 5.98
C GLU A 92 7.13 1.26 4.93
N LEU A 93 7.71 2.43 5.19
CA LEU A 93 8.73 3.06 4.37
C LEU A 93 9.95 3.33 5.21
N THR A 94 11.12 2.88 4.74
CA THR A 94 12.41 3.24 5.30
C THR A 94 13.22 3.97 4.24
N LEU A 95 13.62 5.20 4.55
CA LEU A 95 14.50 6.02 3.72
C LEU A 95 15.91 6.01 4.28
N ILE A 96 16.90 6.12 3.40
CA ILE A 96 18.29 6.37 3.77
C ILE A 96 18.40 7.88 4.06
N GLY A 97 18.52 8.22 5.33
CA GLY A 97 18.76 9.58 5.80
C GLY A 97 20.24 9.96 5.80
N ALA A 98 20.53 11.14 6.34
CA ALA A 98 21.90 11.62 6.48
C ALA A 98 22.76 10.64 7.30
N ASN A 99 24.04 10.54 6.96
CA ASN A 99 25.00 9.65 7.64
C ASN A 99 24.60 8.16 7.64
N ASN A 100 23.88 7.69 6.62
CA ASN A 100 23.36 6.32 6.54
C ASN A 100 22.44 5.94 7.71
N SER A 101 21.78 6.91 8.32
CA SER A 101 20.76 6.66 9.34
C SER A 101 19.43 6.31 8.69
N ASP A 102 18.68 5.37 9.27
CA ASP A 102 17.39 4.97 8.74
C ASP A 102 16.28 5.88 9.29
N ALA A 103 15.46 6.44 8.38
CA ALA A 103 14.22 7.12 8.74
C ALA A 103 13.04 6.21 8.42
N ILE A 104 12.34 5.75 9.46
CA ILE A 104 11.22 4.79 9.35
C ILE A 104 9.89 5.52 9.51
N PHE A 105 9.00 5.32 8.55
CA PHE A 105 7.64 5.84 8.55
C PHE A 105 6.68 4.66 8.44
N LYS A 106 5.67 4.63 9.34
CA LYS A 106 4.62 3.63 9.32
C LYS A 106 3.27 4.33 9.30
N ASP A 107 2.37 3.84 8.47
CA ASP A 107 1.01 4.33 8.39
C ASP A 107 0.04 3.18 8.13
N ARG A 108 -1.23 3.39 8.48
CA ARG A 108 -2.31 2.41 8.31
C ARG A 108 -3.50 3.08 7.64
N VAL A 109 -3.94 2.51 6.54
CA VAL A 109 -5.09 2.97 5.78
C VAL A 109 -6.20 1.93 5.87
N VAL A 110 -7.40 2.40 6.22
CA VAL A 110 -8.62 1.59 6.23
C VAL A 110 -9.44 1.90 4.99
N LEU A 111 -9.69 0.87 4.18
CA LEU A 111 -10.46 0.98 2.94
C LEU A 111 -11.96 0.92 3.27
N ARG A 112 -12.66 2.04 3.07
CA ARG A 112 -14.09 2.15 3.39
C ARG A 112 -15.01 1.98 2.18
N ASN A 113 -14.50 2.25 0.98
CA ASN A 113 -15.30 2.37 -0.23
C ASN A 113 -14.97 1.31 -1.28
N LEU A 114 -14.35 0.18 -0.88
CA LEU A 114 -13.94 -0.83 -1.83
C LEU A 114 -15.17 -1.53 -2.46
N LEU A 115 -15.31 -1.38 -3.77
CA LEU A 115 -16.31 -2.04 -4.59
C LEU A 115 -15.80 -3.44 -4.97
N ASN A 116 -16.66 -4.44 -4.80
CA ASN A 116 -16.37 -5.84 -5.14
C ASN A 116 -16.57 -6.13 -6.63
#